data_AF-A0A2K9NYU9-F1
#
_entry.id   AF-A0A2K9NYU9-F1
#
_cell.length_a   1.000
_cell.length_b   1.000
_cell.length_c   1.000
_cell.angle_alpha   90.00
_cell.angle_beta   90.00
_cell.angle_gamma   90.00
#
_symmetry.space_group_name_H-M   'P 1'
#
loop_
_entity.id
_entity.type
_entity.pdbx_description
1 polymer ?
#
loop_
_entity_poly.entity_id
_entity_poly.type
_entity_poly.pdbx_seq_one_letter_code
_entity_poly.pdbx_strand_id
1 'polypeptide(L)'
;MRQLAKNASDKEIAASPLGAYFMNHGRSVYPADATGVPFDAMAIASTGDPIGDLTEDLAAEQKARVVYDNILKVSDDPDVNDVIKFLRQREIVHFQRFGEALDQIQNRPATKMYCGVEK
;
A
#
# COMPACT_ATOMS: atom_id res chain seq x y z
N MET A 1 -2.73 15.53 4.62
CA MET A 1 -1.97 16.59 5.31
C MET A 1 -2.78 17.43 6.28
N ARG A 2 -4.06 17.72 6.04
CA ARG A 2 -4.86 18.63 6.88
C ARG A 2 -4.80 18.40 8.39
N GLN A 3 -4.85 17.14 8.86
CA GLN A 3 -4.77 16.83 10.29
C GLN A 3 -3.36 17.07 10.85
N LEU A 4 -2.33 16.58 10.15
CA LEU A 4 -0.92 16.72 10.55
C LEU A 4 -0.43 18.16 10.52
N ALA A 5 -0.90 18.96 9.56
CA ALA A 5 -0.50 20.36 9.38
C ALA A 5 -1.53 21.37 9.94
N LYS A 6 -2.46 20.93 10.81
CA LYS A 6 -3.57 21.78 11.31
C LYS A 6 -3.09 22.99 12.12
N ASN A 7 -2.01 22.82 12.88
CA ASN A 7 -1.46 23.84 13.77
C ASN A 7 -0.22 24.54 13.21
N ALA A 8 0.31 24.08 12.06
CA ALA A 8 1.48 24.67 11.44
C ALA A 8 1.10 25.97 10.73
N SER A 9 1.77 27.07 11.09
CA SER A 9 1.67 28.35 10.40
C SER A 9 2.30 28.27 9.00
N ASP A 10 1.89 29.17 8.10
CA ASP A 10 2.42 29.16 6.74
C ASP A 10 3.94 29.43 6.70
N LYS A 11 4.49 30.15 7.69
CA LYS A 11 5.94 30.35 7.85
C LYS A 11 6.67 29.06 8.22
N GLU A 12 6.13 28.28 9.16
CA GLU A 12 6.71 26.99 9.55
C GLU A 12 6.66 25.99 8.40
N ILE A 13 5.56 25.97 7.63
CA ILE A 13 5.44 25.13 6.43
C ILE A 13 6.47 25.54 5.39
N ALA A 14 6.60 26.84 5.10
CA ALA A 14 7.57 27.35 4.12
C ALA A 14 9.04 27.06 4.52
N ALA A 15 9.34 27.00 5.82
CA ALA A 15 10.66 26.68 6.35
C ALA A 15 10.93 25.16 6.49
N SER A 16 9.99 24.31 6.06
CA SER A 16 10.08 22.85 6.17
C SER A 16 10.20 22.17 4.80
N PRO A 17 10.58 20.88 4.75
CA PRO A 17 10.50 20.08 3.52
C PRO A 17 9.10 20.02 2.89
N LEU A 18 8.04 20.40 3.61
CA LEU A 18 6.67 20.44 3.10
C LEU A 18 6.36 21.68 2.26
N GLY A 19 7.24 22.68 2.21
CA GLY A 19 6.98 23.93 1.50
C GLY A 19 6.62 23.71 0.03
N ALA A 20 7.38 22.86 -0.67
CA ALA A 20 7.11 22.51 -2.07
C ALA A 20 5.76 21.79 -2.24
N TYR A 21 5.46 20.83 -1.38
CA TYR A 21 4.18 20.12 -1.38
C TYR A 21 3.00 21.09 -1.16
N PHE A 22 3.14 22.00 -0.19
CA PHE A 22 2.10 22.96 0.17
C PHE A 22 1.82 23.96 -0.95
N MET A 23 2.83 24.42 -1.69
CA MET A 23 2.62 25.31 -2.83
C MET A 23 1.73 24.68 -3.91
N ASN A 24 1.89 23.37 -4.17
CA ASN A 24 1.12 22.67 -5.19
C ASN A 24 -0.25 22.19 -4.69
N HIS A 25 -0.36 21.79 -3.42
CA HIS A 25 -1.50 21.02 -2.92
C HIS A 25 -2.14 21.60 -1.65
N GLY A 26 -1.60 22.70 -1.11
CA GLY A 26 -2.01 23.27 0.16
C GLY A 26 -1.93 22.24 1.30
N ARG A 27 -3.00 22.13 2.08
CA ARG A 27 -3.15 21.12 3.14
C ARG A 27 -3.95 19.88 2.70
N SER A 28 -4.27 19.76 1.41
CA SER A 28 -5.02 18.62 0.87
C SER A 28 -4.18 17.34 0.87
N VAL A 29 -4.81 16.21 0.52
CA VAL A 29 -4.10 14.95 0.24
C VAL A 29 -3.92 14.85 -1.26
N TYR A 30 -2.66 14.81 -1.70
CA TYR A 30 -2.27 14.44 -3.06
C TYR A 30 -1.77 12.99 -3.06
N PRO A 31 -2.36 12.08 -3.84
CA PRO A 31 -1.91 10.68 -3.93
C PRO A 31 -0.56 10.57 -4.65
N ALA A 32 0.50 10.59 -3.86
CA ALA A 32 1.87 10.39 -4.31
C ALA A 32 2.65 9.63 -3.25
N ASP A 33 3.74 8.99 -3.65
CA ASP A 33 4.65 8.37 -2.71
C ASP A 33 5.45 9.42 -1.89
N ALA A 34 6.29 8.96 -0.96
CA ALA A 34 7.08 9.83 -0.10
C ALA A 34 8.12 10.68 -0.86
N THR A 35 8.43 10.34 -2.12
CA THR A 35 9.33 11.10 -2.99
C THR A 35 8.59 12.06 -3.92
N GLY A 36 7.25 12.02 -3.92
CA GLY A 36 6.39 12.88 -4.72
C GLY A 36 6.02 12.31 -6.09
N VAL A 37 6.28 11.02 -6.35
CA VAL A 37 5.82 10.37 -7.59
C VAL A 37 4.32 10.13 -7.50
N PRO A 38 3.51 10.67 -8.44
CA PRO A 38 2.07 10.48 -8.43
C PRO A 38 1.69 9.00 -8.57
N PHE A 39 0.62 8.59 -7.90
CA PHE A 39 0.03 7.28 -8.15
C PHE A 39 -0.47 7.18 -9.61
N ASP A 40 -0.14 6.07 -10.26
CA ASP A 40 -0.60 5.74 -11.61
C ASP A 40 -0.94 4.25 -11.74
N ALA A 41 -1.39 3.84 -12.93
CA ALA A 41 -1.77 2.46 -13.19
C ALA A 41 -0.59 1.47 -13.19
N MET A 42 0.67 1.93 -13.25
CA MET A 42 1.84 1.06 -13.23
C MET A 42 2.04 0.37 -11.88
N ALA A 43 1.42 0.89 -10.82
CA ALA A 43 1.40 0.26 -9.50
C ALA A 43 0.44 -0.95 -9.42
N ILE A 44 -0.35 -1.24 -10.45
CA ILE A 44 -1.33 -2.33 -10.47
C ILE A 44 -0.82 -3.45 -11.38
N ALA A 45 -0.41 -4.55 -10.76
CA ALA A 45 -0.04 -5.77 -11.48
C ALA A 45 -1.25 -6.70 -11.53
N SER A 46 -1.87 -6.79 -12.71
CA SER A 46 -3.05 -7.62 -12.94
C SER A 46 -2.91 -8.30 -14.30
N THR A 47 -2.81 -9.62 -14.29
CA THR A 47 -2.54 -10.42 -15.50
C THR A 47 -3.71 -11.29 -15.92
N GLY A 48 -4.63 -11.58 -14.99
CA GLY A 48 -5.74 -12.50 -15.20
C GLY A 48 -5.35 -13.96 -15.02
N ASP A 49 -4.09 -14.27 -14.70
CA ASP A 49 -3.67 -15.56 -14.17
C ASP A 49 -3.77 -15.53 -12.62
N PRO A 50 -4.71 -16.27 -12.01
CA PRO A 50 -4.91 -16.22 -10.57
C PRO A 50 -3.66 -16.60 -9.74
N ILE A 51 -2.79 -17.48 -10.26
CA ILE A 51 -1.56 -17.86 -9.55
C ILE A 51 -0.57 -16.70 -9.56
N GLY A 52 -0.35 -16.08 -10.73
CA GLY A 52 0.49 -14.90 -10.87
C GLY A 52 0.00 -13.73 -10.02
N ASP A 53 -1.30 -13.43 -10.10
CA ASP A 53 -1.92 -12.31 -9.41
C ASP A 53 -1.84 -12.49 -7.87
N LEU A 54 -2.19 -13.68 -7.33
CA LEU A 54 -2.05 -13.96 -5.89
C LEU A 54 -0.60 -13.96 -5.40
N THR A 55 0.35 -14.35 -6.26
CA THR A 55 1.78 -14.29 -5.92
C THR A 55 2.26 -12.84 -5.79
N GLU A 56 1.80 -11.95 -6.67
CA GLU A 56 2.10 -10.52 -6.55
C GLU A 56 1.42 -9.90 -5.33
N ASP A 57 0.17 -10.27 -5.03
CA ASP A 57 -0.53 -9.82 -3.82
C ASP A 57 0.25 -10.19 -2.55
N LEU A 58 0.75 -11.42 -2.44
CA LEU A 58 1.62 -11.84 -1.34
C LEU A 58 2.87 -10.97 -1.22
N ALA A 59 3.52 -10.65 -2.34
CA ALA A 59 4.69 -9.78 -2.34
C ALA A 59 4.32 -8.34 -1.95
N ALA A 60 3.17 -7.83 -2.41
CA ALA A 60 2.65 -6.51 -2.09
C ALA A 60 2.43 -6.34 -0.58
N GLU A 61 1.78 -7.28 0.09
CA GLU A 61 1.52 -7.16 1.53
C GLU A 61 2.81 -7.23 2.38
N GLN A 62 3.83 -7.99 1.95
CA GLN A 62 5.13 -7.97 2.63
C GLN A 62 5.87 -6.64 2.43
N LYS A 63 5.84 -6.08 1.21
CA LYS A 63 6.41 -4.76 0.91
C LYS A 63 5.71 -3.68 1.76
N ALA A 64 4.37 -3.69 1.81
CA ALA A 64 3.57 -2.77 2.62
C ALA A 64 3.89 -2.87 4.12
N ARG A 65 3.96 -4.10 4.66
CA ARG A 65 4.34 -4.35 6.06
C ARG A 65 5.70 -3.74 6.41
N VAL A 66 6.70 -3.88 5.53
CA VAL A 66 8.03 -3.28 5.72
C VAL A 66 7.99 -1.76 5.69
N VAL A 67 7.17 -1.15 4.81
CA VAL A 67 6.97 0.30 4.80
C VAL A 67 6.38 0.77 6.13
N TYR A 68 5.38 0.08 6.67
CA TYR A 68 4.83 0.40 8.00
C TYR A 68 5.85 0.23 9.13
N ASP A 69 6.67 -0.84 9.10
CA ASP A 69 7.78 -1.00 10.04
C ASP A 69 8.75 0.19 9.98
N ASN A 70 9.01 0.75 8.79
CA ASN A 70 9.87 1.92 8.64
C ASN A 70 9.22 3.21 9.15
N ILE A 71 7.93 3.41 8.95
CA ILE A 71 7.19 4.56 9.50
C ILE A 71 7.24 4.54 11.03
N LEU A 72 7.00 3.38 11.65
CA LEU A 72 7.03 3.23 13.12
C LEU A 72 8.42 3.46 13.74
N LYS A 73 9.50 3.36 12.96
CA LYS A 73 10.86 3.68 13.44
C LYS A 73 11.11 5.18 13.56
N VAL A 74 10.40 6.00 12.77
CA VAL A 74 10.68 7.43 12.63
C VAL A 74 9.55 8.32 13.12
N SER A 75 8.35 7.78 13.31
CA SER A 75 7.18 8.52 13.79
C SER A 75 7.06 8.48 15.31
N ASP A 76 6.91 9.65 15.92
CA ASP A 76 6.68 9.87 17.35
C ASP A 76 5.22 10.26 17.68
N ASP A 77 4.37 10.46 16.65
CA ASP A 77 2.97 10.84 16.81
C ASP A 77 2.09 9.61 17.13
N PRO A 78 1.43 9.55 18.30
CA PRO A 78 0.58 8.42 18.68
C PRO A 78 -0.61 8.22 17.75
N ASP A 79 -1.20 9.30 17.21
CA ASP A 79 -2.37 9.22 16.33
C ASP A 79 -1.99 8.58 14.98
N VAL A 80 -0.76 8.82 14.51
CA VAL A 80 -0.19 8.13 13.34
C VAL A 80 0.14 6.68 13.68
N ASN A 81 0.87 6.47 14.78
CA ASN A 81 1.39 5.16 15.15
C ASN A 81 0.29 4.12 15.37
N ASP A 82 -0.84 4.49 15.96
CA ASP A 82 -1.92 3.55 16.23
C ASP A 82 -2.62 3.08 14.95
N VAL A 83 -2.83 3.98 13.98
CA VAL A 83 -3.35 3.61 12.66
C VAL A 83 -2.35 2.71 11.93
N ILE A 84 -1.06 3.05 11.95
CA ILE A 84 -0.03 2.26 11.26
C ILE A 84 0.12 0.86 11.89
N LYS A 85 0.05 0.72 13.22
CA LYS A 85 0.04 -0.61 13.88
C LYS A 85 -1.16 -1.45 13.44
N PHE A 86 -2.34 -0.86 13.36
CA PHE A 86 -3.54 -1.54 12.89
C PHE A 86 -3.39 -2.02 11.44
N LEU A 87 -2.97 -1.15 10.52
CA LEU A 87 -2.74 -1.51 9.13
C LEU A 87 -1.68 -2.61 9.00
N ARG A 88 -0.56 -2.47 9.70
CA ARG A 88 0.50 -3.49 9.73
C ARG A 88 0.01 -4.87 10.17
N GLN A 89 -0.87 -4.95 11.17
CA GLN A 89 -1.45 -6.23 11.58
C GLN A 89 -2.35 -6.81 10.50
N ARG A 90 -3.07 -5.97 9.75
CA ARG A 90 -3.89 -6.41 8.63
C ARG A 90 -3.05 -7.00 7.50
N GLU A 91 -1.88 -6.44 7.20
CA GLU A 91 -0.99 -7.02 6.17
C GLU A 91 -0.60 -8.47 6.47
N ILE A 92 -0.45 -8.83 7.76
CA ILE A 92 -0.20 -10.22 8.16
C ILE A 92 -1.41 -11.10 7.83
N VAL A 93 -2.62 -10.60 8.12
CA VAL A 93 -3.86 -11.32 7.83
C VAL A 93 -4.07 -11.44 6.31
N HIS A 94 -3.86 -10.37 5.55
CA HIS A 94 -3.98 -10.36 4.10
C HIS A 94 -3.00 -11.35 3.46
N PHE A 95 -1.72 -11.32 3.86
CA PHE A 95 -0.72 -12.28 3.41
C PHE A 95 -1.15 -13.73 3.68
N GLN A 96 -1.65 -14.02 4.87
CA GLN A 96 -2.15 -15.36 5.19
C GLN A 96 -3.34 -15.77 4.31
N ARG A 97 -4.32 -14.87 4.09
CA ARG A 97 -5.50 -15.17 3.26
C ARG A 97 -5.16 -15.36 1.79
N PHE A 98 -4.26 -14.56 1.23
CA PHE A 98 -3.78 -14.78 -0.13
C PHE A 98 -3.00 -16.09 -0.25
N GLY A 99 -2.20 -16.45 0.76
CA GLY A 99 -1.49 -17.72 0.80
C GLY A 99 -2.43 -18.92 0.85
N GLU A 100 -3.47 -18.86 1.68
CA GLU A 100 -4.53 -19.87 1.73
C GLU A 100 -5.29 -20.00 0.39
N ALA A 101 -5.56 -18.89 -0.30
CA ALA A 101 -6.21 -18.89 -1.60
C ALA A 101 -5.30 -19.48 -2.70
N LEU A 102 -4.02 -19.14 -2.66
CA LEU A 102 -3.02 -19.66 -3.59
C LEU A 102 -2.87 -21.18 -3.44
N ASP A 103 -2.76 -21.68 -2.21
CA ASP A 103 -2.69 -23.10 -1.91
C ASP A 103 -3.93 -23.85 -2.44
N GLN A 104 -5.13 -23.30 -2.23
CA GLN A 104 -6.37 -23.89 -2.75
C GLN A 104 -6.40 -23.98 -4.28
N ILE A 105 -5.92 -22.96 -4.99
CA ILE A 105 -5.90 -22.94 -6.45
C ILE A 105 -4.88 -23.93 -6.99
N GLN A 106 -3.69 -24.00 -6.39
CA GLN A 106 -2.61 -24.89 -6.82
C GLN A 106 -2.93 -26.36 -6.54
N ASN A 107 -3.60 -26.65 -5.42
CA ASN A 107 -3.98 -28.01 -5.03
C ASN A 107 -5.37 -28.42 -5.53
N ARG A 108 -6.04 -27.59 -6.32
CA ARG A 108 -7.35 -27.93 -6.88
C ARG A 108 -7.21 -29.11 -7.83
N PRO A 109 -7.96 -30.21 -7.65
CA PRO A 109 -7.97 -31.30 -8.64
C PRO A 109 -8.43 -30.73 -9.97
N ALA A 110 -7.73 -31.09 -11.05
CA ALA A 110 -7.99 -30.60 -12.40
C ALA A 110 -9.45 -30.80 -12.78
N THR A 111 -10.26 -29.78 -12.55
CA THR A 111 -11.65 -29.75 -13.02
C THR A 111 -11.55 -29.09 -14.39
N LYS A 112 -12.03 -29.79 -15.43
CA LYS A 112 -12.01 -29.34 -16.84
C LYS A 112 -12.11 -27.81 -16.90
N MET A 113 -11.01 -27.20 -17.32
CA MET A 113 -10.86 -25.76 -17.41
C MET A 113 -12.07 -25.20 -18.19
N TYR A 114 -12.78 -24.22 -17.61
CA TYR A 114 -13.82 -23.52 -18.33
C TYR A 114 -13.19 -22.84 -19.55
N CYS A 115 -13.53 -23.36 -20.73
CA CYS A 115 -13.41 -22.80 -22.07
C CYS A 115 -12.06 -22.20 -22.52
N GLY A 116 -11.37 -22.94 -23.41
CA GLY A 116 -11.06 -22.33 -24.71
C GLY A 116 -9.60 -22.17 -25.11
N VAL A 117 -8.73 -23.17 -24.92
CA VAL A 117 -7.63 -23.41 -25.87
C VAL A 117 -7.43 -24.92 -26.00
N GLU A 118 -8.07 -25.51 -27.01
CA GLU A 118 -7.60 -26.77 -27.57
C GLU A 118 -6.29 -26.49 -28.31
N LYS A 119 -5.25 -27.28 -28.03
CA LYS A 119 -4.11 -27.44 -28.93
C LYS A 119 -4.34 -28.69 -29.78
#